data_AF-A0A6N6S304-F1
#
_entry.id   AF-A0A6N6S304-F1
#
_cell.length_a   1.000
_cell.length_b   1.000
_cell.length_c   1.000
_cell.angle_alpha   90.00
_cell.angle_beta   90.00
_cell.angle_gamma   90.00
#
_symmetry.space_group_name_H-M   'P 1'
#
loop_
_entity.id
_entity.type
_entity.pdbx_description
1 polymer ?
#
loop_
_entity_poly.entity_id
_entity_poly.type
_entity_poly.pdbx_seq_one_letter_code
_entity_poly.pdbx_strand_id
1 'polypeptide(L)'
;MSKAKELIPGNYTSLLSEVKERVRAAQYAALKAVNKELVTLYWDIGCLIVSRQADAAHGSAIAEQLASDLRAEFPGVGGYSRRNVFYVREFYVTYRDLPKVQPLVAQIGWTQNLIILQRCNDPLEREFLHRMENNDGKIQEDLRNWGYE
;
A
#
# COMPACT_ATOMS: atom_id res chain seq x y z
N MET A 1 -50.02 -25.52 2.12
CA MET A 1 -49.40 -25.10 3.40
C MET A 1 -48.07 -25.81 3.54
N SER A 2 -46.94 -25.11 3.39
CA SER A 2 -45.62 -25.70 3.63
C SER A 2 -44.87 -24.88 4.67
N LYS A 3 -44.58 -25.57 5.77
CA LYS A 3 -43.99 -25.17 7.06
C LYS A 3 -42.53 -24.71 6.98
N ALA A 4 -42.09 -24.12 5.86
CA ALA A 4 -40.69 -23.76 5.66
C ALA A 4 -40.31 -22.36 6.15
N LYS A 5 -41.28 -21.57 6.64
CA LYS A 5 -41.09 -20.16 7.00
C LYS A 5 -41.01 -19.89 8.51
N GLU A 6 -41.05 -20.93 9.36
CA GLU A 6 -41.00 -20.77 10.80
C GLU A 6 -39.67 -21.24 11.39
N LEU A 7 -39.04 -20.29 12.09
CA LEU A 7 -37.96 -20.42 13.08
C LEU A 7 -36.52 -20.52 12.54
N ILE A 8 -35.96 -19.37 12.15
CA ILE A 8 -34.59 -19.06 12.60
C ILE A 8 -34.69 -18.01 13.70
N PRO A 9 -34.79 -18.43 14.98
CA PRO A 9 -35.19 -17.56 16.09
C PRO A 9 -34.00 -16.74 16.57
N GLY A 10 -34.01 -15.41 16.44
CA GLY A 10 -33.07 -14.45 17.09
C GLY A 10 -31.55 -14.61 16.85
N ASN A 11 -31.13 -15.80 16.45
CA ASN A 11 -29.78 -16.34 16.38
C ASN A 11 -29.26 -16.26 14.95
N TYR A 12 -30.13 -16.24 13.94
CA TYR A 12 -29.70 -16.00 12.55
C TYR A 12 -29.07 -14.63 12.37
N THR A 13 -29.66 -13.58 12.95
CA THR A 13 -29.13 -12.23 12.84
C THR A 13 -27.77 -12.12 13.50
N SER A 14 -27.58 -12.76 14.67
CA SER A 14 -26.28 -12.86 15.35
C SER A 14 -25.27 -13.63 14.50
N LEU A 15 -25.64 -14.83 14.04
CA LEU A 15 -24.83 -15.66 13.14
C LEU A 15 -24.42 -14.89 11.88
N LEU A 16 -25.35 -14.17 11.25
CA LEU A 16 -25.09 -13.37 10.06
C LEU A 16 -24.14 -12.21 10.35
N SER A 17 -24.27 -11.54 11.50
CA SER A 17 -23.32 -10.48 11.92
C SER A 17 -21.93 -11.06 12.11
N GLU A 18 -21.82 -12.15 12.87
CA GLU A 18 -20.57 -12.85 13.12
C GLU A 18 -19.89 -13.34 11.83
N VAL A 19 -20.66 -13.91 10.89
CA VAL A 19 -20.13 -14.34 9.60
C VAL A 19 -19.66 -13.14 8.77
N LYS A 20 -20.42 -12.04 8.74
CA LYS A 20 -20.01 -10.81 8.04
C LYS A 20 -18.71 -10.23 8.62
N GLU A 21 -18.57 -10.22 9.94
CA GLU A 21 -17.35 -9.77 10.62
C GLU A 21 -16.15 -10.64 10.25
N ARG A 22 -16.31 -11.97 10.30
CA ARG A 22 -15.26 -12.92 9.88
C ARG A 22 -14.88 -12.76 8.41
N VAL A 23 -15.86 -12.57 7.51
CA VAL A 23 -15.61 -12.30 6.08
C VAL A 23 -14.81 -11.01 5.90
N ARG A 24 -15.22 -9.92 6.55
CA ARG A 24 -14.51 -8.63 6.48
C ARG A 24 -13.10 -8.73 7.03
N ALA A 25 -12.91 -9.40 8.17
CA ALA A 25 -11.60 -9.60 8.77
C ALA A 25 -10.67 -10.41 7.85
N ALA A 26 -11.17 -11.49 7.23
CA ALA A 26 -10.42 -12.30 6.28
C ALA A 26 -10.05 -11.51 5.01
N GLN A 27 -10.99 -10.74 4.45
CA GLN A 27 -10.74 -9.87 3.30
C GLN A 27 -9.69 -8.81 3.62
N TYR A 28 -9.80 -8.16 4.78
CA TYR A 28 -8.83 -7.16 5.23
C TYR A 28 -7.42 -7.75 5.40
N ALA A 29 -7.32 -8.93 6.03
CA ALA A 29 -6.05 -9.63 6.20
C ALA A 29 -5.42 -10.00 4.84
N ALA A 30 -6.21 -10.49 3.89
CA ALA A 30 -5.75 -10.81 2.54
C ALA A 30 -5.25 -9.56 1.81
N LEU A 31 -6.01 -8.45 1.85
CA LEU A 31 -5.61 -7.18 1.24
C LEU A 31 -4.32 -6.64 1.86
N LYS A 32 -4.16 -6.72 3.18
CA LYS A 32 -2.95 -6.28 3.87
C LYS A 32 -1.72 -7.11 3.46
N ALA A 33 -1.87 -8.43 3.35
CA ALA A 33 -0.80 -9.31 2.87
C ALA A 33 -0.41 -8.97 1.41
N VAL A 34 -1.38 -8.83 0.52
CA VAL A 34 -1.15 -8.47 -0.89
C VAL A 34 -0.46 -7.11 -1.01
N ASN A 35 -0.91 -6.10 -0.25
CA ASN A 35 -0.30 -4.77 -0.25
C ASN A 35 1.17 -4.82 0.19
N LYS A 36 1.47 -5.59 1.25
CA LYS A 36 2.84 -5.75 1.74
C LYS A 36 3.75 -6.34 0.67
N GLU A 37 3.31 -7.42 0.02
CA GLU A 37 4.09 -8.06 -1.06
C GLU A 37 4.25 -7.13 -2.26
N LEU A 38 3.19 -6.40 -2.64
CA LEU A 38 3.24 -5.44 -3.75
C LEU A 38 4.23 -4.30 -3.50
N VAL A 39 4.19 -3.69 -2.31
CA VAL A 39 5.10 -2.58 -1.96
C VAL A 39 6.54 -3.08 -1.82
N THR A 40 6.74 -4.30 -1.31
CA THR A 40 8.06 -4.93 -1.24
C THR A 40 8.62 -5.19 -2.64
N LEU A 41 7.81 -5.74 -3.56
CA LEU A 41 8.20 -5.91 -4.96
C LEU A 41 8.59 -4.58 -5.61
N TYR A 42 7.83 -3.51 -5.36
CA TYR A 42 8.17 -2.19 -5.88
C TYR A 42 9.46 -1.64 -5.27
N TRP A 43 9.69 -1.83 -3.97
CA TRP A 43 10.97 -1.51 -3.36
C TRP A 43 12.15 -2.19 -4.09
N ASP A 44 12.03 -3.49 -4.35
CA ASP A 44 13.06 -4.27 -5.02
C ASP A 44 13.28 -3.84 -6.48
N ILE A 45 12.21 -3.59 -7.23
CA ILE A 45 12.30 -3.06 -8.60
C ILE A 45 13.02 -1.70 -8.59
N GLY A 46 12.64 -0.80 -7.68
CA GLY A 46 13.28 0.51 -7.54
C GLY A 46 14.77 0.38 -7.22
N CYS A 47 15.15 -0.53 -6.33
CA CYS A 47 16.53 -0.87 -6.04
C CYS A 47 17.27 -1.35 -7.29
N LEU A 48 16.71 -2.32 -8.02
CA LEU A 48 17.32 -2.90 -9.22
C LEU A 48 17.55 -1.88 -10.34
N ILE A 49 16.63 -0.92 -10.52
CA ILE A 49 16.78 0.19 -11.46
C ILE A 49 17.94 1.10 -11.02
N VAL A 50 17.93 1.51 -9.75
CA VAL A 50 18.92 2.45 -9.21
C VAL A 50 20.33 1.85 -9.14
N SER A 51 20.48 0.56 -8.88
CA SER A 51 21.79 -0.11 -8.87
C SER A 51 22.40 -0.29 -10.26
N ARG A 52 21.60 -0.16 -11.34
CA ARG A 52 22.06 -0.35 -12.73
C ARG A 52 22.18 0.95 -13.53
N GLN A 53 21.81 2.09 -12.93
CA GLN A 53 21.94 3.38 -13.59
C GLN A 53 23.35 3.96 -13.36
N ALA A 54 23.98 4.47 -14.42
CA ALA A 54 25.21 5.24 -14.30
C ALA A 54 24.93 6.68 -13.82
N ASP A 55 23.81 7.25 -14.30
CA ASP A 55 23.31 8.57 -13.94
C ASP A 55 21.77 8.63 -14.02
N ALA A 56 21.18 9.81 -13.79
CA ALA A 56 19.72 10.01 -13.82
C ALA A 56 19.09 9.83 -15.21
N ALA A 57 19.82 10.17 -16.29
CA ALA A 57 19.33 10.01 -17.66
C ALA A 57 19.24 8.54 -18.04
N HIS A 58 20.25 7.75 -17.67
CA HIS A 58 20.26 6.29 -17.85
C HIS A 58 19.15 5.62 -17.02
N GLY A 59 18.90 6.10 -15.81
CA GLY A 59 17.80 5.59 -14.96
C GLY A 59 16.43 5.74 -15.62
N SER A 60 16.20 6.85 -16.33
CA SER A 60 14.94 7.11 -17.04
C SER A 60 14.75 6.18 -18.24
N ALA A 61 15.82 5.94 -19.00
CA ALA A 61 15.80 5.01 -20.13
C ALA A 61 15.55 3.56 -19.68
N ILE A 62 16.19 3.12 -18.59
CA ILE A 62 15.99 1.80 -17.99
C ILE A 62 14.53 1.63 -17.55
N ALA A 63 13.96 2.63 -16.85
CA ALA A 63 12.58 2.58 -16.38
C ALA A 63 11.58 2.48 -17.53
N GLU A 64 11.82 3.20 -18.63
CA GLU A 64 10.96 3.16 -19.81
C GLU A 64 10.99 1.80 -20.52
N GLN A 65 12.18 1.26 -20.77
CA GLN A 65 12.34 -0.06 -21.37
C GLN A 65 11.71 -1.15 -20.49
N LEU A 66 12.01 -1.12 -19.19
CA LEU A 66 11.49 -2.09 -18.23
C LEU A 66 9.95 -2.05 -18.15
N ALA A 67 9.34 -0.86 -18.18
CA ALA A 67 7.88 -0.74 -18.22
C ALA A 67 7.26 -1.29 -19.51
N SER A 68 7.98 -1.23 -20.64
CA SER A 68 7.53 -1.89 -21.87
C SER A 68 7.57 -3.40 -21.73
N ASP A 69 8.72 -3.93 -21.29
CA ASP A 69 8.95 -5.37 -21.22
C ASP A 69 8.06 -6.04 -20.17
N LEU A 70 7.87 -5.43 -19.00
CA LEU A 70 6.98 -5.96 -17.96
C LEU A 70 5.52 -6.00 -18.40
N ARG A 71 5.05 -5.04 -19.20
CA ARG A 71 3.68 -5.08 -19.74
C ARG A 71 3.50 -6.14 -20.82
N ALA A 72 4.55 -6.43 -21.58
CA ALA A 72 4.54 -7.49 -22.56
C ALA A 72 4.57 -8.88 -21.90
N GLU A 73 5.38 -9.05 -20.86
CA GLU A 73 5.51 -10.30 -20.11
C GLU A 73 4.28 -10.60 -19.24
N PHE A 74 3.68 -9.58 -18.64
CA PHE A 74 2.54 -9.72 -17.72
C PHE A 74 1.27 -9.02 -18.25
N PRO A 75 0.68 -9.52 -19.35
CA PRO A 75 -0.52 -8.91 -19.93
C PRO A 75 -1.71 -9.00 -18.95
N GLY A 76 -2.44 -7.89 -18.80
CA GLY A 76 -3.58 -7.79 -17.88
C GLY A 76 -3.20 -7.50 -16.43
N VAL A 77 -1.91 -7.51 -16.07
CA VAL A 77 -1.44 -7.11 -14.74
C VAL A 77 -1.22 -5.59 -14.71
N GLY A 78 -1.95 -4.91 -13.83
CA GLY A 78 -1.77 -3.48 -13.58
C GLY A 78 -0.47 -3.18 -12.82
N GLY A 79 -0.06 -1.91 -12.81
CA GLY A 79 1.13 -1.47 -12.04
C GLY A 79 2.43 -1.34 -12.83
N TYR A 80 2.49 -1.80 -14.08
CA TYR A 80 3.69 -1.67 -14.93
C TYR A 80 3.59 -0.59 -16.01
N SER A 81 2.72 0.42 -15.82
CA SER A 81 2.76 1.59 -16.70
C SER A 81 4.10 2.33 -16.58
N ARG A 82 4.55 2.97 -17.66
CA ARG A 82 5.78 3.79 -17.67
C ARG A 82 5.82 4.70 -16.44
N ARG A 83 4.77 5.48 -16.23
CA ARG A 83 4.64 6.39 -15.09
C ARG A 83 4.79 5.68 -13.74
N ASN A 84 4.20 4.49 -13.58
CA ASN A 84 4.30 3.79 -12.30
C ASN A 84 5.71 3.26 -12.05
N VAL A 85 6.41 2.72 -13.07
CA VAL A 85 7.80 2.28 -12.93
C VAL A 85 8.73 3.44 -12.59
N PHE A 86 8.48 4.64 -13.13
CA PHE A 86 9.16 5.86 -12.69
C PHE A 86 8.91 6.15 -11.21
N TYR A 87 7.66 6.10 -10.72
CA TYR A 87 7.39 6.29 -9.30
C TYR A 87 8.01 5.22 -8.42
N VAL A 88 8.09 3.98 -8.89
CA VAL A 88 8.78 2.89 -8.18
C VAL A 88 10.26 3.20 -7.98
N ARG A 89 10.93 3.79 -8.98
CA ARG A 89 12.28 4.31 -8.84
C ARG A 89 12.36 5.45 -7.81
N GLU A 90 11.51 6.47 -7.96
CA GLU A 90 11.50 7.63 -7.05
C GLU A 90 11.21 7.22 -5.60
N PHE A 91 10.31 6.26 -5.42
CA PHE A 91 9.98 5.66 -4.13
C PHE A 91 11.25 5.10 -3.45
N TYR A 92 12.00 4.25 -4.16
CA TYR A 92 13.25 3.71 -3.61
C TYR A 92 14.28 4.81 -3.32
N VAL A 93 14.54 5.73 -4.27
CA VAL A 93 15.48 6.84 -4.08
C VAL A 93 15.12 7.69 -2.86
N THR A 94 13.83 7.95 -2.66
CA THR A 94 13.32 8.81 -1.59
C THR A 94 13.48 8.19 -0.20
N TYR A 95 13.27 6.87 -0.08
CA TYR A 95 13.16 6.21 1.21
C TYR A 95 14.39 5.34 1.58
N ARG A 96 15.30 5.03 0.65
CA ARG A 96 16.49 4.18 0.92
C ARG A 96 17.41 4.70 2.02
N ASP A 97 17.43 6.03 2.23
CA ASP A 97 18.27 6.69 3.23
C ASP A 97 17.47 7.07 4.49
N LEU A 98 16.21 6.62 4.60
CA LEU A 98 15.29 6.89 5.71
C LEU A 98 14.92 5.60 6.47
N PRO A 99 15.82 5.05 7.31
CA PRO A 99 15.65 3.73 7.92
C PRO A 99 14.41 3.61 8.82
N LYS A 100 13.92 4.72 9.38
CA LYS A 100 12.68 4.75 10.18
C LYS A 100 11.42 4.63 9.32
N VAL A 101 11.46 5.08 8.07
CA VAL A 101 10.31 5.10 7.15
C VAL A 101 10.20 3.81 6.36
N GLN A 102 11.32 3.15 6.07
CA GLN A 102 11.38 1.85 5.39
C GLN A 102 10.42 0.76 5.93
N PRO A 103 10.32 0.51 7.24
CA PRO A 103 9.36 -0.48 7.73
C PRO A 103 7.91 -0.01 7.63
N LEU A 104 7.67 1.30 7.45
CA LEU A 104 6.33 1.90 7.43
C LEU A 104 5.71 1.94 6.03
N VAL A 105 6.52 2.08 4.97
CA VAL A 105 6.02 2.14 3.59
C VAL A 105 5.28 0.86 3.18
N ALA A 106 5.74 -0.30 3.66
CA ALA A 106 5.12 -1.60 3.37
C ALA A 106 3.84 -1.87 4.18
N GLN A 107 3.51 -1.01 5.13
CA GLN A 107 2.31 -1.15 5.96
C GLN A 107 1.11 -0.37 5.40
N ILE A 108 1.36 0.61 4.52
CA ILE A 108 0.32 1.36 3.79
C ILE A 108 0.22 0.90 2.33
N GLY A 109 -0.91 1.18 1.69
CA GLY A 109 -1.12 0.85 0.28
C GLY A 109 -0.22 1.65 -0.67
N TRP A 110 -0.02 1.14 -1.89
CA TRP A 110 0.80 1.83 -2.90
C TRP A 110 0.26 3.22 -3.26
N THR A 111 -1.05 3.39 -3.37
CA THR A 111 -1.66 4.69 -3.65
C THR A 111 -1.33 5.73 -2.58
N GLN A 112 -1.38 5.35 -1.30
CA GLN A 112 -1.00 6.22 -0.20
C GLN A 112 0.49 6.57 -0.26
N ASN A 113 1.36 5.59 -0.50
CA ASN A 113 2.78 5.83 -0.73
C ASN A 113 3.03 6.86 -1.85
N LEU A 114 2.30 6.75 -2.97
CA LEU A 114 2.39 7.71 -4.08
C LEU A 114 1.94 9.12 -3.68
N ILE A 115 0.86 9.24 -2.92
CA ILE A 115 0.36 10.53 -2.45
C ILE A 115 1.40 11.21 -1.55
N ILE A 116 1.96 10.47 -0.59
CA ILE A 116 2.99 11.00 0.32
C ILE A 116 4.25 11.36 -0.46
N LEU A 117 4.69 10.50 -1.39
CA LEU A 117 5.85 10.74 -2.25
C LEU A 117 5.69 12.03 -3.07
N GLN A 118 4.50 12.30 -3.59
CA GLN A 118 4.24 13.46 -4.46
C GLN A 118 3.99 14.76 -3.70
N ARG A 119 3.46 14.69 -2.47
CA ARG A 119 3.01 15.88 -1.73
C ARG A 119 3.93 16.31 -0.62
N CYS A 120 4.78 15.42 -0.11
CA CYS A 120 5.61 15.69 1.06
C CYS A 120 7.08 15.67 0.69
N ASN A 121 7.77 16.78 0.98
CA ASN A 121 9.21 16.92 0.73
C ASN A 121 10.05 16.79 2.01
N ASP A 122 9.43 16.94 3.19
CA ASP A 122 10.11 16.87 4.48
C ASP A 122 10.18 15.42 5.02
N PRO A 123 11.35 14.91 5.43
CA PRO A 123 11.49 13.57 5.97
C PRO A 123 10.69 13.30 7.26
N LEU A 124 10.53 14.29 8.15
CA LEU A 124 9.77 14.11 9.40
C LEU A 124 8.27 14.07 9.12
N GLU A 125 7.77 14.94 8.23
CA GLU A 125 6.39 14.91 7.76
C GLU A 125 6.05 13.55 7.12
N ARG A 126 6.97 12.99 6.32
CA ARG A 126 6.80 11.65 5.75
C ARG A 126 6.70 10.59 6.83
N GLU A 127 7.62 10.56 7.80
CA GLU A 127 7.55 9.59 8.91
C GLU A 127 6.22 9.70 9.66
N PHE A 128 5.78 10.92 9.94
CA PHE A 128 4.51 11.20 10.62
C PHE A 128 3.30 10.67 9.85
N LEU A 129 3.18 10.98 8.56
CA LEU A 129 2.06 10.53 7.72
C LEU A 129 2.02 9.01 7.56
N HIS A 130 3.17 8.36 7.40
CA HIS A 130 3.20 6.89 7.35
C HIS A 130 2.80 6.26 8.69
N ARG A 131 3.17 6.86 9.83
CA ARG A 131 2.71 6.40 11.15
C ARG A 131 1.22 6.60 11.34
N MET A 132 0.68 7.73 10.87
CA MET A 132 -0.75 8.02 10.91
C MET A 132 -1.55 6.98 10.12
N GLU A 133 -1.31 6.84 8.82
CA GLU A 133 -2.05 5.93 7.94
C GLU A 133 -1.96 4.45 8.39
N ASN A 134 -0.88 4.06 9.06
CA ASN A 134 -0.75 2.72 9.66
C ASN A 134 -1.64 2.49 10.88
N ASN A 135 -2.18 3.55 11.46
CA ASN A 135 -2.78 3.59 12.78
C ASN A 135 -4.22 4.14 12.76
N ASP A 136 -4.92 4.16 11.62
CA ASP A 136 -6.26 4.75 11.42
C ASP A 136 -7.35 4.38 12.47
N GLY A 137 -7.15 3.34 13.28
CA GLY A 137 -8.00 3.04 14.44
C GLY A 137 -7.64 3.76 15.76
N LYS A 138 -6.50 4.47 15.83
CA LYS A 138 -5.89 5.06 17.06
C LYS A 138 -5.63 6.56 16.98
N ILE A 139 -5.64 7.17 15.79
CA ILE A 139 -5.23 8.57 15.58
C ILE A 139 -6.13 9.59 16.30
N GLN A 140 -7.42 9.29 16.49
CA GLN A 140 -8.33 10.21 17.20
C GLN A 140 -7.94 10.41 18.68
N GLU A 141 -7.30 9.43 19.30
CA GLU A 141 -6.80 9.51 20.68
C GLU A 141 -5.47 10.30 20.74
N ASP A 142 -4.59 10.07 19.76
CA ASP A 142 -3.24 10.64 19.74
C ASP A 142 -3.24 12.14 19.36
N LEU A 143 -4.12 12.59 18.47
CA LEU A 143 -4.25 14.02 18.12
C LEU A 143 -4.74 14.85 19.32
N ARG A 144 -5.62 14.29 20.16
CA ARG A 144 -6.11 14.93 21.39
C ARG A 144 -5.00 15.08 22.44
N ASN A 145 -4.07 14.13 22.50
CA ASN A 145 -2.96 14.14 23.45
C ASN A 145 -1.82 15.10 23.09
N TRP A 146 -1.76 15.60 21.86
CA TRP A 146 -0.71 16.51 21.38
C TRP A 146 -1.17 17.96 21.13
N GLY A 147 -2.43 18.29 21.46
CA GLY A 147 -2.88 19.69 21.57
C GLY A 147 -3.09 20.44 20.26
N TYR A 148 -3.35 19.73 19.16
CA TYR A 148 -3.78 20.33 17.90
C TYR A 148 -5.26 20.02 17.66
N GLU A 149 -6.13 21.00 17.97
CA GLU A 149 -7.51 21.10 17.43
C GLU A 149 -7.53 22.08 16.26
#